data_AF-A0A3D1E243-F1
#
_entry.id   AF-A0A3D1E243-F1
#
_cell.length_a   1.000
_cell.length_b   1.000
_cell.length_c   1.000
_cell.angle_alpha   90.00
_cell.angle_beta   90.00
_cell.angle_gamma   90.00
#
_symmetry.space_group_name_H-M   'P 1'
#
loop_
_entity.id
_entity.type
_entity.pdbx_description
1 polymer ?
#
loop_
_entity_poly.entity_id
_entity_poly.type
_entity_poly.pdbx_seq_one_letter_code
_entity_poly.pdbx_strand_id
1 'polypeptide(L)'
;MIHDAYDIIVTGVGGTGVVTVGAVLSMAAHLDGTATSLLNFSGLAQKFGAVMSFIRLAASPDQLNQTRIASGAADALIGCDAVVSASPTAMATYRQGTRTVINLAEMTTGQIVSSRDLDLQIDDRLAAIALATGSDGINGFNANYVAEAALGDVVYANIMMLGAAWQNGAVPVSIEAIFRAIKLNGVKPEMNRLAFDIGRLMIAAPDSVTETLMPTTSAAPIPQDYAQIVNHRAGLLTDYQDAGYADLYRSRLDGFAARCDDEALRCIVARELYRVMAYKDEYEVARLHARAAFGASLDNQFAPGYRTVNHMVVPFLTRQTDARGRPKKTDMRLIKYLFPLLARGKALRGSRFDPFRYQHDRKQERALIDWYLDLMAQYDSSDDPAAWHSLLGAAGDIRGFGPVKMQAIETVRASVTEQLAAIGRKI
;
A
#
# COMPACT_ATOMS: atom_id res chain seq x y z
N MET A 1 -34.69 -8.14 18.76
CA MET A 1 -35.51 -9.35 18.54
C MET A 1 -35.50 -9.63 17.06
N ILE A 2 -34.97 -10.78 16.65
CA ILE A 2 -34.88 -11.23 15.26
C ILE A 2 -36.18 -11.98 14.95
N HIS A 3 -36.97 -11.53 13.98
CA HIS A 3 -38.26 -12.15 13.64
C HIS A 3 -38.12 -13.16 12.50
N ASP A 4 -37.35 -12.80 11.47
CA ASP A 4 -36.88 -13.65 10.37
C ASP A 4 -35.36 -13.76 10.41
N ALA A 5 -34.77 -14.80 9.81
CA ALA A 5 -33.32 -15.01 9.84
C ALA A 5 -32.57 -13.78 9.31
N TYR A 6 -31.58 -13.30 10.09
CA TYR A 6 -30.76 -12.14 9.79
C TYR A 6 -29.38 -12.58 9.29
N ASP A 7 -29.05 -12.17 8.08
CA ASP A 7 -27.92 -12.67 7.30
C ASP A 7 -26.79 -11.62 7.23
N ILE A 8 -25.67 -11.91 7.88
CA ILE A 8 -24.47 -11.06 7.95
C ILE A 8 -23.34 -11.73 7.17
N ILE A 9 -22.76 -11.00 6.23
CA ILE A 9 -21.54 -11.41 5.54
C ILE A 9 -20.35 -10.58 6.03
N VAL A 10 -19.28 -11.25 6.43
CA VAL A 10 -17.99 -10.64 6.73
C VAL A 10 -17.04 -11.01 5.60
N THR A 11 -16.41 -10.03 4.98
CA THR A 11 -15.48 -10.24 3.85
C THR A 11 -14.09 -9.75 4.23
N GLY A 12 -13.05 -10.39 3.71
CA GLY A 12 -11.70 -9.88 3.88
C GLY A 12 -10.61 -10.81 3.34
N VAL A 13 -9.37 -10.42 3.56
CA VAL A 13 -8.20 -11.18 3.08
C VAL A 13 -7.83 -12.28 4.09
N GLY A 14 -7.51 -13.47 3.58
CA GLY A 14 -7.11 -14.61 4.41
C GLY A 14 -5.90 -14.33 5.29
N GLY A 15 -6.00 -14.74 6.56
CA GLY A 15 -4.96 -14.52 7.57
C GLY A 15 -5.07 -13.20 8.35
N THR A 16 -6.09 -12.37 8.07
CA THR A 16 -6.26 -11.06 8.73
C THR A 16 -7.24 -11.06 9.91
N GLY A 17 -7.99 -12.14 10.13
CA GLY A 17 -8.94 -12.26 11.25
C GLY A 17 -10.43 -12.21 10.88
N VAL A 18 -10.78 -12.31 9.59
CA VAL A 18 -12.19 -12.42 9.13
C VAL A 18 -12.94 -13.56 9.84
N VAL A 19 -12.32 -14.75 9.87
CA VAL A 19 -12.87 -15.92 10.57
C VAL A 19 -13.03 -15.67 12.07
N THR A 20 -12.13 -14.89 12.67
CA THR A 20 -12.20 -14.52 14.09
C THR A 20 -13.40 -13.62 14.36
N VAL A 21 -13.68 -12.64 13.49
CA VAL A 21 -14.89 -11.82 13.59
C VAL A 21 -16.14 -12.70 13.52
N GLY A 22 -16.19 -13.64 12.58
CA GLY A 22 -17.30 -14.58 12.48
C GLY A 22 -17.49 -15.46 13.72
N ALA A 23 -16.40 -15.98 14.29
CA ALA A 23 -16.43 -16.78 15.51
C ALA A 23 -16.87 -15.96 16.73
N VAL A 24 -16.35 -14.75 16.90
CA VAL A 24 -16.73 -13.84 18.00
C VAL A 24 -18.22 -13.50 17.90
N LEU A 25 -18.70 -13.15 16.71
CA LEU A 25 -20.10 -12.78 16.52
C LEU A 25 -21.05 -13.97 16.71
N SER A 26 -20.69 -15.15 16.23
CA SER A 26 -21.48 -16.38 16.44
C SER A 26 -21.55 -16.75 17.93
N MET A 27 -20.43 -16.68 18.66
CA MET A 27 -20.42 -16.89 20.10
C MET A 27 -21.25 -15.82 20.84
N ALA A 28 -21.16 -14.56 20.43
CA ALA A 28 -21.96 -13.49 21.01
C ALA A 28 -23.47 -13.73 20.80
N ALA A 29 -23.88 -14.09 19.59
CA ALA A 29 -25.28 -14.44 19.31
C ALA A 29 -25.77 -15.62 20.16
N HIS A 30 -24.94 -16.65 20.33
CA HIS A 30 -25.26 -17.78 21.20
C HIS A 30 -25.45 -17.36 22.67
N LEU A 31 -24.59 -16.48 23.18
CA LEU A 31 -24.71 -15.94 24.55
C LEU A 31 -25.96 -15.09 24.74
N ASP A 32 -26.47 -14.46 23.68
CA ASP A 32 -27.75 -13.74 23.64
C ASP A 32 -28.97 -14.65 23.48
N GLY A 33 -28.79 -15.97 23.43
CA GLY A 33 -29.87 -16.92 23.20
C GLY A 33 -30.40 -16.92 21.76
N THR A 34 -29.66 -16.31 20.82
CA THR A 34 -29.98 -16.30 19.39
C THR A 34 -29.35 -17.52 18.72
N ALA A 35 -30.12 -18.25 17.91
CA ALA A 35 -29.59 -19.35 17.12
C ALA A 35 -28.63 -18.80 16.05
N THR A 36 -27.52 -19.48 15.83
CA THR A 36 -26.47 -19.03 14.91
C THR A 36 -26.00 -20.16 14.00
N SER A 37 -25.73 -19.83 12.75
CA SER A 37 -25.04 -20.69 11.79
C SER A 37 -23.89 -19.92 11.18
N LEU A 38 -22.68 -20.49 11.21
CA LEU A 38 -21.46 -19.88 10.70
C LEU A 38 -20.86 -20.78 9.62
N LEU A 39 -20.67 -20.23 8.43
CA LEU A 39 -19.93 -20.85 7.34
C LEU A 39 -18.75 -19.97 6.95
N ASN A 40 -17.54 -20.47 7.13
CA ASN A 40 -16.34 -19.83 6.63
C ASN A 40 -15.98 -20.39 5.26
N PHE A 41 -15.93 -19.53 4.26
CA PHE A 41 -15.48 -19.84 2.92
C PHE A 41 -14.14 -19.16 2.67
N SER A 42 -13.10 -19.96 2.44
CA SER A 42 -11.81 -19.47 1.95
C SER A 42 -11.59 -19.98 0.53
N GLY A 43 -11.16 -19.11 -0.38
CA GLY A 43 -10.71 -19.56 -1.70
C GLY A 43 -9.52 -20.53 -1.62
N LEU A 44 -9.12 -21.10 -2.76
CA LEU A 44 -8.00 -22.06 -2.84
C LEU A 44 -6.67 -21.51 -2.31
N ALA A 45 -6.50 -20.18 -2.29
CA ALA A 45 -5.32 -19.52 -1.72
C ALA A 45 -5.47 -19.29 -0.21
N GLN A 46 -4.71 -20.04 0.60
CA GLN A 46 -4.71 -19.95 2.07
C GLN A 46 -4.12 -18.63 2.63
N LYS A 47 -3.22 -17.97 1.90
CA LYS A 47 -2.67 -16.64 2.27
C LYS A 47 -2.95 -15.66 1.14
N PHE A 48 -3.41 -14.46 1.50
CA PHE A 48 -3.76 -13.38 0.56
C PHE A 48 -4.95 -13.67 -0.37
N GLY A 49 -5.65 -14.80 -0.18
CA GLY A 49 -6.88 -15.13 -0.89
C GLY A 49 -8.12 -14.51 -0.25
N ALA A 50 -9.21 -14.48 -1.00
CA ALA A 50 -10.52 -14.04 -0.51
C ALA A 50 -11.05 -15.00 0.57
N VAL A 51 -11.48 -14.43 1.70
CA VAL A 51 -12.19 -15.12 2.77
C VAL A 51 -13.51 -14.42 3.05
N MET A 52 -14.57 -15.21 3.18
CA MET A 52 -15.91 -14.76 3.52
C MET A 52 -16.45 -15.59 4.67
N SER A 53 -17.01 -14.96 5.68
CA SER A 53 -17.75 -15.61 6.76
C SER A 53 -19.22 -15.26 6.62
N PHE A 54 -20.04 -16.27 6.33
CA PHE A 54 -21.50 -16.15 6.29
C PHE A 54 -22.04 -16.49 7.68
N ILE A 55 -22.72 -15.54 8.31
CA ILE A 55 -23.25 -15.64 9.67
C ILE A 55 -24.74 -15.43 9.58
N ARG A 56 -25.51 -16.43 9.96
CA ARG A 56 -26.96 -16.38 9.98
C ARG A 56 -27.46 -16.42 11.40
N LEU A 57 -28.33 -15.50 11.76
CA LEU A 57 -28.88 -15.36 13.10
C LEU A 57 -30.39 -15.57 13.05
N ALA A 58 -30.97 -16.30 13.99
CA ALA A 58 -32.41 -16.56 14.01
C ALA A 58 -32.95 -16.70 15.42
N ALA A 59 -34.27 -16.55 15.59
CA ALA A 59 -34.91 -16.73 16.89
C ALA A 59 -34.86 -18.19 17.36
N SER A 60 -34.95 -19.15 16.44
CA SER A 60 -34.82 -20.57 16.73
C SER A 60 -33.93 -21.30 15.72
N PRO A 61 -33.30 -22.43 16.12
CA PRO A 61 -32.48 -23.23 15.21
C PRO A 61 -33.23 -23.76 13.98
N ASP A 62 -34.54 -24.04 14.10
CA ASP A 62 -35.37 -24.58 13.02
C ASP A 62 -35.53 -23.61 11.83
N GLN A 63 -35.21 -22.34 12.02
CA GLN A 63 -35.20 -21.33 10.96
C GLN A 63 -33.90 -21.35 10.13
N LEU A 64 -32.86 -22.06 10.59
CA LEU A 64 -31.52 -22.09 9.97
C LEU A 64 -31.31 -23.33 9.09
N ASN A 65 -32.10 -23.46 8.03
CA ASN A 65 -32.09 -24.65 7.15
C ASN A 65 -30.88 -24.77 6.21
N GLN A 66 -30.11 -23.69 6.04
CA GLN A 66 -28.91 -23.67 5.19
C GLN A 66 -27.86 -22.74 5.79
N THR A 67 -26.59 -23.14 5.71
CA THR A 67 -25.46 -22.41 6.30
C THR A 67 -24.98 -21.24 5.43
N ARG A 68 -25.29 -21.26 4.13
CA ARG A 68 -24.91 -20.19 3.17
C ARG A 68 -26.00 -19.13 3.07
N ILE A 69 -25.60 -17.87 2.93
CA ILE A 69 -26.50 -16.77 2.58
C ILE A 69 -26.92 -16.91 1.11
N ALA A 70 -28.23 -16.82 0.86
CA ALA A 70 -28.78 -16.93 -0.49
C ALA A 70 -28.47 -15.68 -1.34
N SER A 71 -28.66 -15.79 -2.66
CA SER A 71 -28.51 -14.64 -3.54
C SER A 71 -29.49 -13.53 -3.13
N GLY A 72 -29.00 -12.30 -3.01
CA GLY A 72 -29.82 -11.15 -2.62
C GLY A 72 -30.48 -11.24 -1.23
N ALA A 73 -29.89 -11.98 -0.29
CA ALA A 73 -30.45 -12.18 1.05
C ALA A 73 -29.68 -11.49 2.18
N ALA A 74 -28.49 -10.93 1.93
CA ALA A 74 -27.70 -10.30 2.98
C ALA A 74 -28.41 -9.07 3.58
N ASP A 75 -28.52 -9.02 4.90
CA ASP A 75 -29.01 -7.86 5.64
C ASP A 75 -27.89 -6.90 6.01
N ALA A 76 -26.68 -7.43 6.21
CA ALA A 76 -25.52 -6.65 6.60
C ALA A 76 -24.22 -7.16 5.97
N LEU A 77 -23.33 -6.22 5.66
CA LEU A 77 -21.96 -6.44 5.22
C LEU A 77 -20.98 -5.77 6.19
N ILE A 78 -20.10 -6.57 6.77
CA ILE A 78 -18.91 -6.11 7.47
C ILE A 78 -17.71 -6.33 6.54
N GLY A 79 -17.40 -5.31 5.74
CA GLY A 79 -16.34 -5.39 4.76
C GLY A 79 -14.99 -5.06 5.35
N CYS A 80 -14.19 -6.07 5.70
CA CYS A 80 -12.82 -5.84 6.18
C CYS A 80 -11.81 -5.54 5.06
N ASP A 81 -12.23 -5.70 3.80
CA ASP A 81 -11.46 -5.37 2.60
C ASP A 81 -12.41 -5.04 1.43
N ALA A 82 -12.14 -3.97 0.69
CA ALA A 82 -12.99 -3.54 -0.42
C ALA A 82 -12.93 -4.50 -1.63
N VAL A 83 -11.77 -5.11 -1.90
CA VAL A 83 -11.58 -6.01 -3.05
C VAL A 83 -12.41 -7.29 -2.92
N VAL A 84 -12.39 -7.92 -1.73
CA VAL A 84 -13.17 -9.13 -1.46
C VAL A 84 -14.67 -8.80 -1.35
N SER A 85 -15.02 -7.65 -0.79
CA SER A 85 -16.41 -7.16 -0.75
C SER A 85 -16.99 -6.94 -2.16
N ALA A 86 -16.18 -6.45 -3.10
CA ALA A 86 -16.57 -6.30 -4.49
C ALA A 86 -16.40 -7.59 -5.33
N SER A 87 -16.12 -8.74 -4.72
CA SER A 87 -16.00 -10.00 -5.46
C SER A 87 -17.38 -10.47 -5.96
N PRO A 88 -17.48 -11.13 -7.13
CA PRO A 88 -18.77 -11.62 -7.65
C PRO A 88 -19.54 -12.51 -6.66
N THR A 89 -18.81 -13.31 -5.87
CA THR A 89 -19.43 -14.19 -4.87
C THR A 89 -20.04 -13.41 -3.70
N ALA A 90 -19.39 -12.34 -3.23
CA ALA A 90 -19.93 -11.49 -2.18
C ALA A 90 -21.09 -10.64 -2.71
N MET A 91 -20.89 -9.98 -3.87
CA MET A 91 -21.90 -9.13 -4.51
C MET A 91 -23.20 -9.86 -4.83
N ALA A 92 -23.15 -11.14 -5.19
CA ALA A 92 -24.35 -11.95 -5.44
C ALA A 92 -25.27 -12.06 -4.22
N THR A 93 -24.77 -11.86 -3.00
CA THR A 93 -25.56 -11.91 -1.77
C THR A 93 -26.24 -10.59 -1.41
N TYR A 94 -25.78 -9.47 -1.98
CA TYR A 94 -26.27 -8.14 -1.62
C TYR A 94 -27.64 -7.85 -2.21
N ARG A 95 -28.42 -7.07 -1.46
CA ARG A 95 -29.71 -6.52 -1.89
C ARG A 95 -29.83 -5.04 -1.52
N GLN A 96 -30.79 -4.37 -2.12
CA GLN A 96 -31.19 -3.03 -1.71
C GLN A 96 -31.55 -3.04 -0.20
N GLY A 97 -30.97 -2.11 0.56
CA GLY A 97 -31.13 -2.01 2.01
C GLY A 97 -30.16 -2.86 2.83
N THR A 98 -29.14 -3.49 2.22
CA THR A 98 -28.05 -4.16 2.97
C THR A 98 -27.27 -3.09 3.73
N ARG A 99 -27.18 -3.20 5.06
CA ARG A 99 -26.39 -2.26 5.87
C ARG A 99 -24.90 -2.54 5.70
N THR A 100 -24.12 -1.54 5.30
CA THR A 100 -22.70 -1.74 4.99
C THR A 100 -21.79 -0.91 5.88
N VAL A 101 -20.68 -1.51 6.29
CA VAL A 101 -19.49 -0.78 6.76
C VAL A 101 -18.27 -1.39 6.11
N ILE A 102 -17.46 -0.59 5.42
CA ILE A 102 -16.29 -1.06 4.65
C ILE A 102 -14.99 -0.44 5.17
N ASN A 103 -13.95 -1.26 5.28
CA ASN A 103 -12.59 -0.81 5.51
C ASN A 103 -12.02 -0.24 4.21
N LEU A 104 -11.67 1.03 4.23
CA LEU A 104 -11.16 1.76 3.07
C LEU A 104 -9.64 1.56 2.86
N ALA A 105 -8.99 0.74 3.69
CA ALA A 105 -7.59 0.44 3.55
C ALA A 105 -7.30 -0.33 2.25
N GLU A 106 -6.31 0.12 1.49
CA GLU A 106 -5.75 -0.65 0.38
C GLU A 106 -4.93 -1.81 0.93
N MET A 107 -5.48 -3.03 0.85
CA MET A 107 -4.77 -4.22 1.30
C MET A 107 -4.02 -4.88 0.15
N THR A 108 -2.78 -5.31 0.41
CA THR A 108 -2.00 -6.09 -0.56
C THR A 108 -2.61 -7.49 -0.70
N THR A 109 -3.40 -7.71 -1.76
CA THR A 109 -3.92 -9.03 -2.12
C THR A 109 -2.88 -9.81 -2.93
N GLY A 110 -3.09 -11.12 -3.11
CA GLY A 110 -2.16 -11.98 -3.86
C GLY A 110 -1.94 -11.51 -5.32
N GLN A 111 -2.92 -10.81 -5.91
CA GLN A 111 -2.83 -10.28 -7.28
C GLN A 111 -1.84 -9.10 -7.39
N ILE A 112 -1.67 -8.29 -6.34
CA ILE A 112 -0.67 -7.22 -6.34
C ILE A 112 0.75 -7.79 -6.40
N VAL A 113 0.97 -8.98 -5.82
CA VAL A 113 2.29 -9.64 -5.85
C VAL A 113 2.65 -10.11 -7.26
N SER A 114 1.67 -10.50 -8.08
CA SER A 114 1.88 -10.94 -9.46
C SER A 114 1.87 -9.80 -10.49
N SER A 115 1.18 -8.70 -10.18
CA SER A 115 0.96 -7.59 -11.12
C SER A 115 1.46 -6.27 -10.51
N ARG A 116 2.66 -5.88 -10.93
CA ARG A 116 3.44 -4.75 -10.41
C ARG A 116 2.72 -3.39 -10.48
N ASP A 117 1.88 -3.20 -11.49
CA ASP A 117 1.20 -1.94 -11.79
C ASP A 117 -0.34 -2.07 -11.64
N LEU A 118 -0.79 -3.05 -10.83
CA LEU A 118 -2.21 -3.26 -10.58
C LEU A 118 -2.79 -2.12 -9.74
N ASP A 119 -3.62 -1.29 -10.36
CA ASP A 119 -4.56 -0.42 -9.67
C ASP A 119 -5.72 -1.27 -9.13
N LEU A 120 -5.99 -1.17 -7.83
CA LEU A 120 -7.10 -1.89 -7.20
C LEU A 120 -8.46 -1.28 -7.53
N GLN A 121 -8.50 -0.06 -8.10
CA GLN A 121 -9.73 0.66 -8.46
C GLN A 121 -10.71 0.70 -7.29
N ILE A 122 -10.21 1.12 -6.12
CA ILE A 122 -10.98 1.08 -4.87
C ILE A 122 -12.25 1.91 -4.99
N ASP A 123 -12.17 3.10 -5.59
CA ASP A 123 -13.33 3.97 -5.77
C ASP A 123 -14.43 3.32 -6.62
N ASP A 124 -14.06 2.68 -7.74
CA ASP A 124 -14.99 1.95 -8.60
C ASP A 124 -15.64 0.77 -7.86
N ARG A 125 -14.86 0.06 -7.03
CA ARG A 125 -15.37 -1.04 -6.21
C ARG A 125 -16.33 -0.56 -5.14
N LEU A 126 -16.01 0.53 -4.46
CA LEU A 126 -16.90 1.14 -3.46
C LEU A 126 -18.20 1.61 -4.11
N ALA A 127 -18.14 2.23 -5.29
CA ALA A 127 -19.31 2.62 -6.06
C ALA A 127 -20.17 1.41 -6.46
N ALA A 128 -19.55 0.31 -6.89
CA ALA A 128 -20.25 -0.93 -7.23
C ALA A 128 -20.94 -1.57 -6.00
N ILE A 129 -20.29 -1.55 -4.83
CA ILE A 129 -20.90 -2.03 -3.57
C ILE A 129 -22.07 -1.12 -3.16
N ALA A 130 -21.92 0.20 -3.28
CA ALA A 130 -22.97 1.17 -2.94
C ALA A 130 -24.22 0.92 -3.79
N LEU A 131 -24.02 0.76 -5.10
CA LEU A 131 -25.09 0.45 -6.05
C LEU A 131 -25.79 -0.88 -5.72
N ALA A 132 -25.02 -1.95 -5.46
CA ALA A 132 -25.58 -3.27 -5.16
C ALA A 132 -26.36 -3.30 -3.83
N THR A 133 -25.95 -2.49 -2.87
CA THR A 133 -26.56 -2.41 -1.53
C THR A 133 -27.67 -1.38 -1.43
N GLY A 134 -27.81 -0.50 -2.42
CA GLY A 134 -28.83 0.55 -2.44
C GLY A 134 -28.53 1.72 -1.52
N SER A 135 -27.24 2.01 -1.29
CA SER A 135 -26.80 3.11 -0.43
C SER A 135 -26.35 4.29 -1.28
N ASP A 136 -26.67 5.52 -0.88
CA ASP A 136 -26.19 6.75 -1.54
C ASP A 136 -24.66 6.95 -1.39
N GLY A 137 -24.03 6.15 -0.52
CA GLY A 137 -22.58 6.10 -0.30
C GLY A 137 -22.21 4.92 0.61
N ILE A 138 -20.91 4.66 0.75
CA ILE A 138 -20.38 3.63 1.65
C ILE A 138 -19.94 4.28 2.96
N ASN A 139 -20.51 3.85 4.08
CA ASN A 139 -19.97 4.16 5.39
C ASN A 139 -18.70 3.33 5.62
N GLY A 140 -17.61 4.00 6.01
CA GLY A 140 -16.32 3.33 6.15
C GLY A 140 -15.21 4.28 6.57
N PHE A 141 -14.08 3.70 6.95
CA PHE A 141 -12.84 4.41 7.26
C PHE A 141 -11.65 3.47 7.03
N ASN A 142 -10.44 4.02 7.02
CA ASN A 142 -9.22 3.20 6.95
C ASN A 142 -8.94 2.58 8.33
N ALA A 143 -9.54 1.41 8.59
CA ALA A 143 -9.42 0.74 9.88
C ALA A 143 -7.99 0.24 10.15
N ASN A 144 -7.21 -0.07 9.11
CA ASN A 144 -5.81 -0.44 9.27
C ASN A 144 -5.00 0.72 9.83
N TYR A 145 -5.16 1.90 9.26
CA TYR A 145 -4.49 3.12 9.71
C TYR A 145 -4.89 3.47 11.15
N VAL A 146 -6.18 3.40 11.48
CA VAL A 146 -6.65 3.66 12.85
C VAL A 146 -6.13 2.63 13.84
N ALA A 147 -6.14 1.34 13.50
CA ALA A 147 -5.62 0.28 14.36
C ALA A 147 -4.09 0.41 14.59
N GLU A 148 -3.32 0.74 13.56
CA GLU A 148 -1.89 0.96 13.68
C GLU A 148 -1.59 2.19 14.54
N ALA A 149 -2.25 3.32 14.28
CA ALA A 149 -2.01 4.56 15.01
C ALA A 149 -2.45 4.48 16.49
N ALA A 150 -3.62 3.93 16.76
CA ALA A 150 -4.19 3.92 18.12
C ALA A 150 -3.73 2.73 18.96
N LEU A 151 -3.46 1.57 18.34
CA LEU A 151 -3.20 0.31 19.04
C LEU A 151 -1.86 -0.34 18.68
N GLY A 152 -1.10 0.25 17.75
CA GLY A 152 0.23 -0.20 17.36
C GLY A 152 0.25 -1.46 16.47
N ASP A 153 -0.90 -1.97 16.04
CA ASP A 153 -0.97 -3.20 15.23
C ASP A 153 -2.25 -3.24 14.38
N VAL A 154 -2.09 -3.47 13.08
CA VAL A 154 -3.20 -3.60 12.12
C VAL A 154 -4.09 -4.82 12.38
N VAL A 155 -3.63 -5.81 13.17
CA VAL A 155 -4.41 -7.02 13.49
C VAL A 155 -5.76 -6.70 14.16
N TYR A 156 -5.87 -5.54 14.80
CA TYR A 156 -7.10 -5.12 15.48
C TYR A 156 -8.14 -4.50 14.53
N ALA A 157 -7.79 -4.23 13.27
CA ALA A 157 -8.67 -3.57 12.30
C ALA A 157 -10.00 -4.32 12.12
N ASN A 158 -9.97 -5.65 12.05
CA ASN A 158 -11.18 -6.45 11.81
C ASN A 158 -12.17 -6.42 12.99
N ILE A 159 -11.66 -6.37 14.23
CA ILE A 159 -12.51 -6.18 15.42
C ILE A 159 -13.03 -4.74 15.51
N MET A 160 -12.23 -3.78 15.07
CA MET A 160 -12.68 -2.39 14.91
C MET A 160 -13.82 -2.27 13.88
N MET A 161 -13.74 -2.99 12.76
CA MET A 161 -14.84 -3.08 11.78
C MET A 161 -16.11 -3.70 12.37
N LEU A 162 -15.99 -4.71 13.25
CA LEU A 162 -17.12 -5.27 13.98
C LEU A 162 -17.80 -4.23 14.90
N GLY A 163 -16.99 -3.42 15.60
CA GLY A 163 -17.49 -2.32 16.43
C GLY A 163 -18.22 -1.24 15.61
N ALA A 164 -17.65 -0.87 14.48
CA ALA A 164 -18.26 0.06 13.55
C ALA A 164 -19.59 -0.47 12.98
N ALA A 165 -19.62 -1.73 12.55
CA ALA A 165 -20.84 -2.38 12.08
C ALA A 165 -21.94 -2.43 13.15
N TRP A 166 -21.57 -2.71 14.40
CA TRP A 166 -22.51 -2.66 15.53
C TRP A 166 -23.08 -1.26 15.74
N GLN A 167 -22.23 -0.23 15.73
CA GLN A 167 -22.66 1.16 15.91
C GLN A 167 -23.55 1.65 14.75
N ASN A 168 -23.31 1.16 13.53
CA ASN A 168 -24.14 1.40 12.34
C ASN A 168 -25.46 0.60 12.35
N GLY A 169 -25.74 -0.17 13.41
CA GLY A 169 -26.93 -0.99 13.54
C GLY A 169 -26.96 -2.23 12.64
N ALA A 170 -25.82 -2.63 12.04
CA ALA A 170 -25.74 -3.79 11.15
C ALA A 170 -25.64 -5.13 11.91
N VAL A 171 -25.50 -5.10 13.24
CA VAL A 171 -25.30 -6.29 14.07
C VAL A 171 -26.39 -6.34 15.16
N PRO A 172 -27.38 -7.24 15.06
CA PRO A 172 -28.49 -7.34 16.01
C PRO A 172 -28.13 -8.24 17.22
N VAL A 173 -26.97 -8.02 17.81
CA VAL A 173 -26.44 -8.74 18.99
C VAL A 173 -26.08 -7.71 20.06
N SER A 174 -26.32 -8.01 21.33
CA SER A 174 -26.03 -7.15 22.46
C SER A 174 -24.52 -6.88 22.59
N ILE A 175 -24.19 -5.68 23.04
CA ILE A 175 -22.79 -5.31 23.26
C ILE A 175 -22.18 -6.12 24.42
N GLU A 176 -23.00 -6.47 25.41
CA GLU A 176 -22.62 -7.31 26.55
C GLU A 176 -22.17 -8.70 26.09
N ALA A 177 -22.91 -9.31 25.17
CA ALA A 177 -22.55 -10.61 24.60
C ALA A 177 -21.32 -10.54 23.72
N ILE A 178 -21.15 -9.47 22.92
CA ILE A 178 -19.93 -9.26 22.13
C ILE A 178 -18.71 -9.15 23.04
N PHE A 179 -18.78 -8.34 24.10
CA PHE A 179 -17.68 -8.22 25.06
C PHE A 179 -17.37 -9.54 25.77
N ARG A 180 -18.40 -10.31 26.11
CA ARG A 180 -18.23 -11.63 26.72
C ARG A 180 -17.61 -12.64 25.73
N ALA A 181 -18.00 -12.60 24.46
CA ALA A 181 -17.41 -13.41 23.40
C ALA A 181 -15.93 -13.05 23.14
N ILE A 182 -15.58 -11.76 23.10
CA ILE A 182 -14.18 -11.29 23.01
C ILE A 182 -13.37 -11.81 24.19
N LYS A 183 -13.93 -11.76 25.41
CA LYS A 183 -13.28 -12.29 26.61
C LYS A 183 -13.07 -13.81 26.53
N LEU A 184 -14.06 -14.56 26.05
CA LEU A 184 -13.98 -16.02 25.89
C LEU A 184 -13.01 -16.45 24.78
N ASN A 185 -12.83 -15.64 23.74
CA ASN A 185 -11.83 -15.89 22.70
C ASN A 185 -10.40 -15.87 23.25
N GLY A 186 -10.15 -15.20 24.38
CA GLY A 186 -8.92 -15.32 25.16
C GLY A 186 -7.66 -14.65 24.60
N VAL A 187 -7.71 -14.16 23.35
CA VAL A 187 -6.58 -13.46 22.71
C VAL A 187 -6.66 -11.96 23.00
N LYS A 188 -5.75 -11.45 23.84
CA LYS A 188 -5.64 -10.01 24.20
C LYS A 188 -7.02 -9.32 24.37
N PRO A 189 -7.88 -9.82 25.29
CA PRO A 189 -9.29 -9.43 25.34
C PRO A 189 -9.50 -7.93 25.60
N GLU A 190 -8.63 -7.30 26.39
CA GLU A 190 -8.68 -5.86 26.66
C GLU A 190 -8.40 -5.02 25.41
N MET A 191 -7.39 -5.39 24.63
CA MET A 191 -7.06 -4.69 23.38
C MET A 191 -8.13 -4.88 22.31
N ASN A 192 -8.69 -6.09 22.20
CA ASN A 192 -9.79 -6.34 21.26
C ASN A 192 -11.07 -5.62 21.67
N ARG A 193 -11.35 -5.50 22.97
CA ARG A 193 -12.44 -4.65 23.46
C ARG A 193 -12.21 -3.17 23.10
N LEU A 194 -11.00 -2.66 23.35
CA LEU A 194 -10.64 -1.29 23.00
C LEU A 194 -10.77 -1.04 21.48
N ALA A 195 -10.31 -1.98 20.65
CA ALA A 195 -10.47 -1.92 19.20
C ALA A 195 -11.94 -1.83 18.77
N PHE A 196 -12.81 -2.65 19.39
CA PHE A 196 -14.25 -2.60 19.14
C PHE A 196 -14.84 -1.24 19.53
N ASP A 197 -14.48 -0.72 20.70
CA ASP A 197 -14.96 0.59 21.18
C ASP A 197 -14.48 1.75 20.28
N ILE A 198 -13.22 1.72 19.80
CA ILE A 198 -12.72 2.68 18.81
C ILE A 198 -13.53 2.60 17.51
N GLY A 199 -13.83 1.38 17.05
CA GLY A 199 -14.66 1.18 15.86
C GLY A 199 -16.04 1.81 15.98
N ARG A 200 -16.65 1.72 17.16
CA ARG A 200 -17.91 2.42 17.45
C ARG A 200 -17.74 3.93 17.39
N LEU A 201 -16.69 4.47 18.01
CA LEU A 201 -16.41 5.90 17.99
C LEU A 201 -16.13 6.42 16.58
N MET A 202 -15.50 5.65 15.70
CA MET A 202 -15.30 6.04 14.30
C MET A 202 -16.60 6.27 13.52
N ILE A 203 -17.71 5.64 13.95
CA ILE A 203 -19.04 5.88 13.37
C ILE A 203 -19.77 7.00 14.10
N ALA A 204 -19.66 7.08 15.43
CA ALA A 204 -20.44 8.02 16.24
C ALA A 204 -19.80 9.43 16.35
N ALA A 205 -18.47 9.51 16.36
CA ALA A 205 -17.68 10.72 16.58
C ALA A 205 -16.26 10.58 15.99
N PRO A 206 -16.11 10.48 14.66
CA PRO A 206 -14.82 10.24 14.01
C PRO A 206 -13.77 11.32 14.33
N ASP A 207 -14.17 12.59 14.38
CA ASP A 207 -13.28 13.72 14.64
C ASP A 207 -12.59 13.61 15.99
N SER A 208 -13.30 13.13 17.03
CA SER A 208 -12.71 12.92 18.36
C SER A 208 -11.61 11.85 18.33
N VAL A 209 -11.76 10.81 17.50
CA VAL A 209 -10.75 9.75 17.37
C VAL A 209 -9.55 10.26 16.59
N THR A 210 -9.78 10.95 15.46
CA THR A 210 -8.71 11.45 14.61
C THR A 210 -7.90 12.56 15.29
N GLU A 211 -8.52 13.44 16.06
CA GLU A 211 -7.82 14.51 16.79
C GLU A 211 -7.10 14.02 18.05
N THR A 212 -7.71 13.09 18.80
CA THR A 212 -7.18 12.68 20.12
C THR A 212 -6.20 11.51 20.03
N LEU A 213 -6.44 10.56 19.13
CA LEU A 213 -5.72 9.29 19.09
C LEU A 213 -4.76 9.18 17.90
N MET A 214 -4.83 10.10 16.93
CA MET A 214 -3.95 10.09 15.76
C MET A 214 -3.04 11.32 15.77
N PRO A 215 -1.72 11.18 15.96
CA PRO A 215 -0.82 12.31 15.74
C PRO A 215 -0.98 12.75 14.28
N THR A 216 -1.14 14.06 14.07
CA THR A 216 -1.36 14.71 12.78
C THR A 216 -0.16 14.54 11.85
N THR A 217 0.08 13.32 11.39
CA THR A 217 1.03 13.05 10.33
C THR A 217 0.24 13.12 9.04
N SER A 218 -0.18 14.33 8.67
CA SER A 218 -0.70 14.57 7.34
C SER A 218 0.45 14.23 6.39
N ALA A 219 0.38 13.05 5.76
CA ALA A 219 1.23 12.74 4.62
C ALA A 219 0.97 13.86 3.60
N ALA A 220 2.02 14.62 3.26
CA ALA A 220 1.88 15.72 2.32
C ALA A 220 1.20 15.20 1.05
N PRO A 221 0.18 15.91 0.52
CA PRO A 221 -0.54 15.46 -0.66
C PRO A 221 0.43 15.16 -1.80
N ILE A 222 0.15 14.09 -2.55
CA ILE A 222 0.96 13.71 -3.71
C ILE A 222 0.95 14.90 -4.68
N PRO A 223 2.12 15.48 -5.03
CA PRO A 223 2.18 16.60 -5.97
C PRO A 223 1.54 16.23 -7.31
N GLN A 224 0.47 16.94 -7.67
CA GLN A 224 -0.28 16.67 -8.90
C GLN A 224 0.08 17.65 -10.01
N ASP A 225 0.28 18.93 -9.67
CA ASP A 225 0.64 19.95 -10.65
C ASP A 225 2.16 19.98 -10.94
N TYR A 226 2.54 20.49 -12.11
CA TYR A 226 3.93 20.54 -12.55
C TYR A 226 4.82 21.30 -11.57
N ALA A 227 4.40 22.48 -11.11
CA ALA A 227 5.21 23.35 -10.25
C ALA A 227 5.47 22.71 -8.87
N GLN A 228 4.46 22.06 -8.28
CA GLN A 228 4.55 21.30 -7.05
C GLN A 228 5.50 20.11 -7.22
N ILE A 229 5.40 19.37 -8.33
CA ILE A 229 6.33 18.26 -8.61
C ILE A 229 7.76 18.79 -8.67
N VAL A 230 8.02 19.82 -9.45
CA VAL A 230 9.38 20.40 -9.60
C VAL A 230 9.93 20.87 -8.25
N ASN A 231 9.15 21.63 -7.49
CA ASN A 231 9.57 22.14 -6.19
C ASN A 231 9.84 21.02 -5.18
N HIS A 232 8.93 20.04 -5.09
CA HIS A 232 9.09 18.90 -4.20
C HIS A 232 10.32 18.06 -4.57
N ARG A 233 10.50 17.72 -5.86
CA ARG A 233 11.64 16.92 -6.33
C ARG A 233 12.96 17.66 -6.20
N ALA A 234 12.99 18.97 -6.46
CA ALA A 234 14.20 19.77 -6.24
C ALA A 234 14.60 19.85 -4.76
N GLY A 235 13.62 19.94 -3.84
CA GLY A 235 13.89 19.82 -2.40
C GLY A 235 14.54 18.47 -2.05
N LEU A 236 13.99 17.37 -2.58
CA LEU A 236 14.57 16.04 -2.39
C LEU A 236 15.98 15.90 -2.99
N LEU A 237 16.25 16.52 -4.14
CA LEU A 237 17.57 16.52 -4.78
C LEU A 237 18.60 17.35 -4.00
N THR A 238 18.16 18.45 -3.37
CA THR A 238 18.99 19.26 -2.45
C THR A 238 19.44 18.42 -1.27
N ASP A 239 18.49 17.68 -0.69
CA ASP A 239 18.70 16.72 0.39
C ASP A 239 19.66 15.58 -0.03
N TYR A 240 19.40 15.03 -1.21
CA TYR A 240 20.14 13.93 -1.81
C TYR A 240 21.61 14.30 -2.05
N GLN A 241 21.87 15.45 -2.66
CA GLN A 241 23.21 15.92 -3.06
C GLN A 241 23.46 17.33 -2.50
N ASP A 242 22.98 18.36 -3.19
CA ASP A 242 23.13 19.78 -2.81
C ASP A 242 22.23 20.67 -3.69
N ALA A 243 22.21 21.97 -3.39
CA ALA A 243 21.40 22.95 -4.12
C ALA A 243 21.78 23.03 -5.61
N GLY A 244 23.08 22.92 -5.95
CA GLY A 244 23.54 22.96 -7.33
C GLY A 244 23.00 21.78 -8.16
N TYR A 245 22.88 20.60 -7.56
CA TYR A 245 22.26 19.45 -8.22
C TYR A 245 20.75 19.61 -8.43
N ALA A 246 20.06 20.26 -7.49
CA ALA A 246 18.65 20.62 -7.65
C ALA A 246 18.45 21.68 -8.74
N ASP A 247 19.36 22.64 -8.85
CA ASP A 247 19.31 23.69 -9.88
C ASP A 247 19.61 23.13 -11.26
N LEU A 248 20.49 22.12 -11.37
CA LEU A 248 20.67 21.38 -12.61
C LEU A 248 19.35 20.74 -13.06
N TYR A 249 18.63 20.06 -12.15
CA TYR A 249 17.33 19.48 -12.45
C TYR A 249 16.33 20.53 -12.95
N ARG A 250 16.21 21.67 -12.26
CA ARG A 250 15.35 22.79 -12.69
C ARG A 250 15.73 23.29 -14.07
N SER A 251 17.01 23.57 -14.31
CA SER A 251 17.50 24.08 -15.59
C SER A 251 17.20 23.13 -16.76
N ARG A 252 17.30 21.81 -16.56
CA ARG A 252 16.93 20.83 -17.60
C ARG A 252 15.43 20.83 -17.88
N LEU A 253 14.62 20.97 -16.83
CA LEU A 253 13.17 21.06 -16.97
C LEU A 253 12.71 22.37 -17.60
N ASP A 254 13.31 23.50 -17.25
CA ASP A 254 13.01 24.80 -17.86
C ASP A 254 13.31 24.78 -19.37
N GLY A 255 14.45 24.19 -19.77
CA GLY A 255 14.80 24.02 -21.17
C GLY A 255 13.86 23.08 -21.95
N PHE A 256 13.28 22.08 -21.27
CA PHE A 256 12.27 21.20 -21.87
C PHE A 256 10.91 21.90 -21.96
N ALA A 257 10.47 22.56 -20.89
CA ALA A 257 9.19 23.26 -20.80
C ALA A 257 9.09 24.39 -21.84
N ALA A 258 10.20 25.07 -22.15
CA ALA A 258 10.26 26.09 -23.19
C ALA A 258 9.94 25.57 -24.62
N ARG A 259 9.98 24.25 -24.86
CA ARG A 259 9.74 23.61 -26.17
C ARG A 259 8.47 22.75 -26.22
N CYS A 260 7.83 22.49 -25.08
CA CYS A 260 6.74 21.53 -24.96
C CYS A 260 5.59 22.21 -24.23
N ASP A 261 4.42 22.39 -24.84
CA ASP A 261 3.25 23.00 -24.17
C ASP A 261 2.34 21.99 -23.46
N ASP A 262 2.57 20.70 -23.67
CA ASP A 262 1.83 19.61 -23.04
C ASP A 262 2.20 19.47 -21.55
N GLU A 263 1.30 19.90 -20.68
CA GLU A 263 1.49 19.85 -19.23
C GLU A 263 1.60 18.43 -18.69
N ALA A 264 0.88 17.46 -19.27
CA ALA A 264 0.95 16.07 -18.84
C ALA A 264 2.34 15.49 -19.16
N LEU A 265 2.87 15.79 -20.35
CA LEU A 265 4.22 15.38 -20.72
C LEU A 265 5.29 16.05 -19.85
N ARG A 266 5.15 17.36 -19.57
CA ARG A 266 6.03 18.08 -18.63
C ARG A 266 6.04 17.41 -17.25
N CYS A 267 4.87 17.00 -16.75
CA CYS A 267 4.73 16.28 -15.49
C CYS A 267 5.42 14.89 -15.53
N ILE A 268 5.30 14.14 -16.63
CA ILE A 268 6.01 12.87 -16.83
C ILE A 268 7.52 13.11 -16.75
N VAL A 269 8.05 14.03 -17.55
CA VAL A 269 9.48 14.33 -17.61
C VAL A 269 10.02 14.81 -16.25
N ALA A 270 9.26 15.62 -15.51
CA ALA A 270 9.65 16.05 -14.17
C ALA A 270 9.82 14.85 -13.21
N ARG A 271 8.92 13.86 -13.26
CA ARG A 271 9.00 12.67 -12.42
C ARG A 271 10.14 11.75 -12.84
N GLU A 272 10.29 11.53 -14.13
CA GLU A 272 11.23 10.56 -14.69
C GLU A 272 12.68 11.06 -14.69
N LEU A 273 12.91 12.35 -14.97
CA LEU A 273 14.23 12.96 -14.79
C LEU A 273 14.70 12.87 -13.34
N TYR A 274 13.80 13.17 -12.38
CA TYR A 274 14.11 12.99 -10.96
C TYR A 274 14.46 11.54 -10.64
N ARG A 275 13.72 10.56 -11.19
CA ARG A 275 13.94 9.13 -10.95
C ARG A 275 15.34 8.70 -11.36
N VAL A 276 15.80 9.10 -12.54
CA VAL A 276 17.14 8.74 -13.03
C VAL A 276 18.24 9.49 -12.29
N MET A 277 18.00 10.74 -11.88
CA MET A 277 18.97 11.54 -11.11
C MET A 277 19.12 11.08 -9.65
N ALA A 278 18.02 10.66 -9.01
CA ALA A 278 17.98 10.29 -7.60
C ALA A 278 18.11 8.77 -7.37
N TYR A 279 19.04 8.11 -8.08
CA TYR A 279 19.27 6.68 -7.91
C TYR A 279 19.78 6.35 -6.49
N LYS A 280 19.32 5.21 -5.96
CA LYS A 280 19.64 4.78 -4.59
C LYS A 280 21.04 4.20 -4.50
N ASP A 281 21.98 5.07 -4.19
CA ASP A 281 23.37 4.73 -3.98
C ASP A 281 23.74 4.54 -2.51
N GLU A 282 24.99 4.18 -2.26
CA GLU A 282 25.51 3.88 -0.93
C GLU A 282 25.35 5.09 0.01
N TYR A 283 25.58 6.30 -0.49
CA TYR A 283 25.44 7.54 0.28
C TYR A 283 23.97 7.82 0.64
N GLU A 284 23.05 7.67 -0.32
CA GLU A 284 21.62 7.89 -0.09
C GLU A 284 21.01 6.84 0.83
N VAL A 285 21.34 5.56 0.64
CA VAL A 285 20.90 4.48 1.54
C VAL A 285 21.40 4.74 2.96
N ALA A 286 22.66 5.14 3.11
CA ALA A 286 23.24 5.49 4.40
C ALA A 286 22.51 6.68 5.04
N ARG A 287 22.20 7.73 4.28
CA ARG A 287 21.46 8.90 4.75
C ARG A 287 20.06 8.52 5.23
N LEU A 288 19.36 7.67 4.49
CA LEU A 288 18.03 7.19 4.87
C LEU A 288 18.05 6.36 6.16
N HIS A 289 19.05 5.50 6.35
CA HIS A 289 19.21 4.74 7.59
C HIS A 289 19.70 5.57 8.78
N ALA A 290 20.43 6.67 8.53
CA ALA A 290 20.95 7.54 9.58
C ALA A 290 19.96 8.62 10.05
N ARG A 291 18.81 8.79 9.38
CA ARG A 291 17.78 9.77 9.74
C ARG A 291 17.13 9.41 11.08
N ALA A 292 16.93 10.41 11.94
CA ALA A 292 16.25 10.24 13.23
C ALA A 292 14.83 9.65 13.07
N ALA A 293 14.10 10.06 12.02
CA ALA A 293 12.78 9.52 11.70
C ALA A 293 12.78 8.01 11.45
N PHE A 294 13.85 7.45 10.89
CA PHE A 294 13.96 5.99 10.70
C PHE A 294 14.16 5.28 12.05
N GLY A 295 14.98 5.84 12.94
CA GLY A 295 15.13 5.33 14.31
C GLY A 295 13.80 5.33 15.07
N ALA A 296 13.12 6.48 15.09
CA ALA A 296 11.81 6.63 15.73
C ALA A 296 10.77 5.65 15.15
N SER A 297 10.80 5.42 13.83
CA SER A 297 9.91 4.44 13.18
C SER A 297 10.16 3.01 13.68
N LEU A 298 11.41 2.63 13.97
CA LEU A 298 11.73 1.33 14.55
C LEU A 298 11.32 1.25 16.03
N ASP A 299 11.59 2.29 16.81
CA ASP A 299 11.20 2.37 18.23
C ASP A 299 9.67 2.30 18.41
N ASN A 300 8.92 2.86 17.45
CA ASN A 300 7.45 2.81 17.45
C ASN A 300 6.90 1.44 17.04
N GLN A 301 7.61 0.69 16.19
CA GLN A 301 7.14 -0.61 15.67
C GLN A 301 7.55 -1.79 16.55
N PHE A 302 8.65 -1.69 17.30
CA PHE A 302 9.23 -2.81 18.03
C PHE A 302 9.39 -2.51 19.52
N ALA A 303 9.09 -3.51 20.35
CA ALA A 303 9.32 -3.42 21.78
C ALA A 303 10.82 -3.17 22.09
N PRO A 304 11.14 -2.47 23.19
CA PRO A 304 12.52 -2.21 23.59
C PRO A 304 13.38 -3.49 23.64
N GLY A 305 14.61 -3.41 23.11
CA GLY A 305 15.54 -4.54 23.06
C GLY A 305 15.66 -5.23 21.69
N TYR A 306 15.00 -4.71 20.66
CA TYR A 306 15.14 -5.22 19.29
C TYR A 306 16.57 -5.10 18.75
N ARG A 307 16.90 -5.98 17.78
CA ARG A 307 18.21 -5.98 17.10
C ARG A 307 18.00 -5.86 15.60
N THR A 308 18.73 -4.93 14.99
CA THR A 308 18.76 -4.75 13.53
C THR A 308 19.99 -5.40 12.93
N VAL A 309 19.79 -6.07 11.79
CA VAL A 309 20.86 -6.69 10.99
C VAL A 309 20.69 -6.26 9.55
N ASN A 310 21.73 -5.71 8.95
CA ASN A 310 21.75 -5.32 7.54
C ASN A 310 22.46 -6.41 6.72
N HIS A 311 21.76 -6.98 5.75
CA HIS A 311 22.33 -7.92 4.79
C HIS A 311 22.68 -7.21 3.49
N MET A 312 23.97 -7.01 3.23
CA MET A 312 24.46 -6.18 2.12
C MET A 312 25.38 -6.98 1.19
N VAL A 313 25.42 -6.57 -0.07
CA VAL A 313 26.47 -6.99 -1.01
C VAL A 313 27.60 -5.97 -0.88
N VAL A 314 28.82 -6.43 -0.63
CA VAL A 314 29.99 -5.56 -0.51
C VAL A 314 30.74 -5.61 -1.84
N PRO A 315 30.68 -4.56 -2.68
CA PRO A 315 31.02 -4.66 -4.10
C PRO A 315 32.46 -5.11 -4.40
N PHE A 316 33.41 -4.92 -3.49
CA PHE A 316 34.82 -5.33 -3.65
C PHE A 316 35.17 -6.64 -2.95
N LEU A 317 34.30 -7.12 -2.06
CA LEU A 317 34.56 -8.27 -1.18
C LEU A 317 33.68 -9.47 -1.54
N THR A 318 32.45 -9.23 -1.99
CA THR A 318 31.50 -10.28 -2.35
C THR A 318 31.85 -10.86 -3.71
N ARG A 319 32.46 -12.05 -3.70
CA ARG A 319 32.73 -12.86 -4.92
C ARG A 319 31.81 -14.06 -5.08
N GLN A 320 31.09 -14.45 -4.02
CA GLN A 320 30.19 -15.60 -4.02
C GLN A 320 28.82 -15.23 -4.58
N THR A 321 28.19 -16.19 -5.25
CA THR A 321 26.80 -16.11 -5.70
C THR A 321 25.90 -17.04 -4.87
N ASP A 322 24.59 -16.73 -4.85
CA ASP A 322 23.56 -17.58 -4.27
C ASP A 322 23.09 -18.65 -5.27
N ALA A 323 22.14 -19.49 -4.85
CA ALA A 323 21.57 -20.57 -5.67
C ALA A 323 20.86 -20.07 -6.95
N ARG A 324 20.59 -18.76 -7.07
CA ARG A 324 19.97 -18.12 -8.24
C ARG A 324 21.00 -17.34 -9.07
N GLY A 325 22.29 -17.51 -8.79
CA GLY A 325 23.38 -16.82 -9.48
C GLY A 325 23.56 -15.35 -9.08
N ARG A 326 22.92 -14.88 -8.01
CA ARG A 326 22.98 -13.46 -7.58
C ARG A 326 24.07 -13.25 -6.52
N PRO A 327 24.66 -12.05 -6.40
CA PRO A 327 25.68 -11.80 -5.38
C PRO A 327 25.19 -12.13 -3.96
N LYS A 328 25.99 -12.93 -3.24
CA LYS A 328 25.63 -13.40 -1.90
C LYS A 328 25.66 -12.24 -0.89
N LYS A 329 24.53 -12.03 -0.21
CA LYS A 329 24.43 -11.02 0.85
C LYS A 329 25.23 -11.45 2.08
N THR A 330 25.93 -10.50 2.68
CA THR A 330 26.75 -10.66 3.89
C THR A 330 26.08 -9.94 5.05
N ASP A 331 26.09 -10.55 6.23
CA ASP A 331 25.68 -9.88 7.47
C ASP A 331 26.69 -8.77 7.81
N MET A 332 26.19 -7.54 7.91
CA MET A 332 26.96 -6.38 8.33
C MET A 332 26.28 -5.65 9.49
N ARG A 333 26.00 -6.34 10.60
CA ARG A 333 25.31 -5.79 11.78
C ARG A 333 25.88 -4.47 12.35
N LEU A 334 27.17 -4.21 12.14
CA LEU A 334 27.84 -2.99 12.62
C LEU A 334 27.81 -1.83 11.63
N ILE A 335 27.33 -2.02 10.39
CA ILE A 335 27.32 -0.98 9.36
C ILE A 335 26.49 0.25 9.74
N LYS A 336 25.50 0.07 10.63
CA LYS A 336 24.65 1.16 11.12
C LYS A 336 25.45 2.29 11.79
N TYR A 337 26.58 1.99 12.40
CA TYR A 337 27.46 3.00 12.99
C TYR A 337 28.27 3.76 11.94
N LEU A 338 28.46 3.17 10.76
CA LEU A 338 29.13 3.78 9.62
C LEU A 338 28.19 4.64 8.76
N PHE A 339 26.89 4.35 8.73
CA PHE A 339 25.93 5.10 7.91
C PHE A 339 25.96 6.62 8.11
N PRO A 340 26.05 7.18 9.34
CA PRO A 340 26.16 8.63 9.51
C PRO A 340 27.45 9.23 8.91
N LEU A 341 28.55 8.48 8.90
CA LEU A 341 29.79 8.93 8.27
C LEU A 341 29.67 8.86 6.75
N LEU A 342 29.15 7.74 6.24
CA LEU A 342 28.95 7.53 4.82
C LEU A 342 27.97 8.55 4.24
N ALA A 343 26.87 8.86 4.93
CA ALA A 343 25.90 9.88 4.52
C ALA A 343 26.52 11.28 4.35
N ARG A 344 27.51 11.64 5.19
CA ARG A 344 28.25 12.90 5.08
C ARG A 344 29.22 12.90 3.90
N GLY A 345 29.64 11.71 3.45
CA GLY A 345 30.48 11.51 2.27
C GLY A 345 29.78 11.76 0.92
N LYS A 346 28.52 12.23 0.90
CA LYS A 346 27.77 12.50 -0.35
C LYS A 346 28.50 13.45 -1.31
N ALA A 347 29.36 14.34 -0.82
CA ALA A 347 30.19 15.20 -1.67
C ALA A 347 31.19 14.43 -2.55
N LEU A 348 31.54 13.19 -2.16
CA LEU A 348 32.40 12.32 -2.96
C LEU A 348 31.66 11.74 -4.16
N ARG A 349 30.32 11.66 -4.14
CA ARG A 349 29.51 11.03 -5.19
C ARG A 349 29.92 11.48 -6.58
N GLY A 350 30.27 10.54 -7.45
CA GLY A 350 30.63 10.81 -8.84
C GLY A 350 32.00 11.46 -9.05
N SER A 351 32.65 11.96 -7.99
CA SER A 351 34.00 12.53 -8.03
C SER A 351 35.07 11.46 -8.31
N ARG A 352 36.29 11.87 -8.66
CA ARG A 352 37.42 10.93 -8.85
C ARG A 352 37.79 10.17 -7.56
N PHE A 353 37.42 10.71 -6.39
CA PHE A 353 37.67 10.11 -5.08
C PHE A 353 36.53 9.24 -4.57
N ASP A 354 35.47 9.04 -5.36
CA ASP A 354 34.37 8.16 -5.02
C ASP A 354 34.82 6.68 -5.11
N PRO A 355 34.91 5.94 -3.99
CA PRO A 355 35.28 4.53 -4.05
C PRO A 355 34.28 3.69 -4.84
N PHE A 356 32.99 4.08 -4.89
CA PHE A 356 31.95 3.30 -5.54
C PHE A 356 31.81 3.61 -7.04
N ARG A 357 32.43 4.68 -7.54
CA ARG A 357 32.26 5.17 -8.92
C ARG A 357 32.56 4.13 -9.99
N TYR A 358 33.51 3.23 -9.72
CA TYR A 358 33.98 2.24 -10.69
C TYR A 358 33.10 0.99 -10.77
N GLN A 359 32.14 0.82 -9.86
CA GLN A 359 31.18 -0.27 -9.92
C GLN A 359 30.37 -0.22 -11.22
N HIS A 360 30.02 -1.41 -11.72
CA HIS A 360 29.21 -1.55 -12.92
C HIS A 360 27.86 -0.82 -12.78
N ASP A 361 27.16 -1.04 -11.67
CA ASP A 361 25.89 -0.38 -11.36
C ASP A 361 26.02 1.15 -11.38
N ARG A 362 27.02 1.73 -10.71
CA ARG A 362 27.24 3.19 -10.68
C ARG A 362 27.59 3.77 -12.06
N LYS A 363 28.28 3.01 -12.91
CA LYS A 363 28.52 3.43 -14.31
C LYS A 363 27.23 3.46 -15.10
N GLN A 364 26.39 2.42 -14.99
CA GLN A 364 25.13 2.34 -15.72
C GLN A 364 24.12 3.41 -15.25
N GLU A 365 24.02 3.69 -13.96
CA GLU A 365 23.12 4.73 -13.43
C GLU A 365 23.48 6.12 -13.96
N ARG A 366 24.78 6.46 -14.01
CA ARG A 366 25.20 7.75 -14.60
C ARG A 366 24.93 7.79 -16.10
N ALA A 367 25.24 6.71 -16.82
CA ALA A 367 24.92 6.61 -18.24
C ALA A 367 23.40 6.64 -18.51
N LEU A 368 22.57 6.26 -17.54
CA LEU A 368 21.12 6.34 -17.64
C LEU A 368 20.62 7.79 -17.55
N ILE A 369 21.27 8.63 -16.74
CA ILE A 369 21.00 10.08 -16.73
C ILE A 369 21.30 10.68 -18.10
N ASP A 370 22.50 10.42 -18.63
CA ASP A 370 22.92 10.94 -19.95
C ASP A 370 21.97 10.46 -21.05
N TRP A 371 21.66 9.16 -21.09
CA TRP A 371 20.69 8.59 -22.03
C TRP A 371 19.31 9.26 -21.96
N TYR A 372 18.80 9.54 -20.76
CA TYR A 372 17.50 10.18 -20.61
C TYR A 372 17.54 11.65 -21.04
N LEU A 373 18.63 12.37 -20.77
CA LEU A 373 18.83 13.73 -21.25
C LEU A 373 18.93 13.80 -22.78
N ASP A 374 19.60 12.83 -23.41
CA ASP A 374 19.68 12.71 -24.86
C ASP A 374 18.28 12.44 -25.45
N LEU A 375 17.49 11.57 -24.82
CA LEU A 375 16.10 11.32 -25.20
C LEU A 375 15.24 12.58 -25.11
N MET A 376 15.36 13.35 -24.03
CA MET A 376 14.69 14.65 -23.86
C MET A 376 15.13 15.68 -24.91
N ALA A 377 16.40 15.65 -25.33
CA ALA A 377 16.91 16.57 -26.34
C ALA A 377 16.26 16.32 -27.71
N GLN A 378 15.96 15.06 -28.04
CA GLN A 378 15.30 14.66 -29.28
C GLN A 378 13.81 15.00 -29.36
N TYR A 379 13.19 15.46 -28.27
CA TYR A 379 11.78 15.85 -28.28
C TYR A 379 11.47 16.90 -29.35
N ASP A 380 10.37 16.69 -30.05
CA ASP A 380 9.85 17.58 -31.07
C ASP A 380 8.32 17.66 -30.98
N SER A 381 7.82 18.88 -30.92
CA SER A 381 6.38 19.15 -30.79
C SER A 381 5.58 18.80 -32.04
N SER A 382 6.23 18.59 -33.20
CA SER A 382 5.53 18.19 -34.42
C SER A 382 5.17 16.70 -34.49
N ASP A 383 5.83 15.86 -33.69
CA ASP A 383 5.59 14.42 -33.66
C ASP A 383 4.32 14.09 -32.85
N ASP A 384 3.87 12.84 -32.93
CA ASP A 384 2.72 12.35 -32.15
C ASP A 384 2.94 12.53 -30.64
N PRO A 385 2.10 13.32 -29.93
CA PRO A 385 2.20 13.48 -28.49
C PRO A 385 2.13 12.16 -27.72
N ALA A 386 1.30 11.22 -28.16
CA ALA A 386 1.14 9.94 -27.46
C ALA A 386 2.43 9.10 -27.49
N ALA A 387 3.16 9.13 -28.61
CA ALA A 387 4.46 8.49 -28.73
C ALA A 387 5.46 9.08 -27.73
N TRP A 388 5.50 10.41 -27.57
CA TRP A 388 6.41 11.07 -26.64
C TRP A 388 6.07 10.85 -25.16
N HIS A 389 4.79 10.70 -24.82
CA HIS A 389 4.38 10.26 -23.48
C HIS A 389 4.94 8.87 -23.16
N SER A 390 4.84 7.93 -24.10
CA SER A 390 5.40 6.58 -23.95
C SER A 390 6.93 6.62 -23.83
N LEU A 391 7.61 7.30 -24.77
CA LEU A 391 9.07 7.40 -24.82
C LEU A 391 9.67 8.00 -23.54
N LEU A 392 9.20 9.18 -23.14
CA LEU A 392 9.74 9.88 -21.98
C LEU A 392 9.21 9.32 -20.65
N GLY A 393 8.10 8.57 -20.67
CA GLY A 393 7.58 7.81 -19.56
C GLY A 393 8.28 6.47 -19.30
N ALA A 394 8.97 5.90 -20.31
CA ALA A 394 9.56 4.55 -20.25
C ALA A 394 10.61 4.37 -19.14
N ALA A 395 11.28 5.44 -18.70
CA ALA A 395 12.18 5.39 -17.55
C ALA A 395 11.47 4.89 -16.27
N GLY A 396 10.15 5.04 -16.20
CA GLY A 396 9.29 4.58 -15.11
C GLY A 396 9.27 3.05 -14.97
N ASP A 397 9.60 2.32 -16.04
CA ASP A 397 9.67 0.86 -16.04
C ASP A 397 11.00 0.31 -15.53
N ILE A 398 12.03 1.17 -15.44
CA ILE A 398 13.34 0.82 -14.91
C ILE A 398 13.29 0.78 -13.38
N ARG A 399 12.81 -0.34 -12.84
CA ARG A 399 12.63 -0.57 -11.40
C ARG A 399 13.51 -1.72 -10.89
N GLY A 400 13.69 -1.77 -9.58
CA GLY A 400 14.46 -2.82 -8.90
C GLY A 400 15.91 -2.42 -8.60
N PHE A 401 16.74 -3.41 -8.25
CA PHE A 401 18.14 -3.21 -7.84
C PHE A 401 19.04 -4.30 -8.42
N GLY A 402 20.33 -3.97 -8.61
CA GLY A 402 21.34 -4.90 -9.10
C GLY A 402 20.92 -5.58 -10.41
N PRO A 403 21.03 -6.91 -10.54
CA PRO A 403 20.73 -7.63 -11.79
C PRO A 403 19.32 -7.39 -12.35
N VAL A 404 18.33 -7.21 -11.47
CA VAL A 404 16.94 -6.96 -11.89
C VAL A 404 16.83 -5.60 -12.59
N LYS A 405 17.50 -4.57 -12.05
CA LYS A 405 17.52 -3.25 -12.67
C LYS A 405 18.29 -3.26 -13.98
N MET A 406 19.41 -3.98 -14.05
CA MET A 406 20.21 -4.06 -15.28
C MET A 406 19.43 -4.67 -16.43
N GLN A 407 18.72 -5.78 -16.17
CA GLN A 407 17.85 -6.39 -17.18
C GLN A 407 16.73 -5.42 -17.61
N ALA A 408 16.13 -4.70 -16.66
CA ALA A 408 15.11 -3.69 -16.96
C ALA A 408 15.67 -2.53 -17.82
N ILE A 409 16.88 -2.05 -17.54
CA ILE A 409 17.56 -1.03 -18.36
C ILE A 409 17.73 -1.51 -19.79
N GLU A 410 18.20 -2.75 -19.99
CA GLU A 410 18.39 -3.33 -21.32
C GLU A 410 17.08 -3.44 -22.09
N THR A 411 16.04 -3.99 -21.46
CA THR A 411 14.71 -4.14 -22.08
C THR A 411 14.09 -2.78 -22.43
N VAL A 412 14.12 -1.82 -21.51
CA VAL A 412 13.53 -0.48 -21.73
C VAL A 412 14.29 0.28 -22.82
N ARG A 413 15.62 0.26 -22.80
CA ARG A 413 16.42 0.91 -23.85
C ARG A 413 16.15 0.32 -25.23
N ALA A 414 16.02 -1.00 -25.34
CA ALA A 414 15.69 -1.67 -26.60
C ALA A 414 14.30 -1.23 -27.11
N SER A 415 13.28 -1.22 -26.25
CA SER A 415 11.94 -0.78 -26.60
C SER A 415 11.89 0.70 -27.00
N VAL A 416 12.58 1.58 -26.27
CA VAL A 416 12.67 3.01 -26.62
C VAL A 416 13.37 3.20 -27.96
N THR A 417 14.41 2.43 -28.25
CA THR A 417 15.13 2.50 -29.54
C THR A 417 14.22 2.11 -30.71
N GLU A 418 13.41 1.05 -30.52
CA GLU A 418 12.42 0.62 -31.52
C GLU A 418 11.32 1.68 -31.73
N GLN A 419 10.79 2.26 -30.65
CA GLN A 419 9.79 3.33 -30.71
C GLN A 419 10.33 4.60 -31.38
N LEU A 420 11.58 5.00 -31.09
CA LEU A 420 12.23 6.12 -31.76
C LEU A 420 12.41 5.87 -33.26
N ALA A 421 12.81 4.65 -33.64
CA ALA A 421 12.96 4.29 -35.05
C ALA A 421 11.63 4.35 -35.81
N ALA A 422 10.51 3.99 -35.17
CA ALA A 422 9.18 4.07 -35.75
C ALA A 422 8.76 5.52 -36.08
N ILE A 423 9.25 6.51 -35.33
CA ILE A 423 9.03 7.94 -35.60
C ILE A 423 10.20 8.58 -36.38
N GLY A 424 11.08 7.77 -36.98
CA GLY A 424 12.17 8.23 -37.83
C GLY A 424 13.39 8.83 -37.10
N ARG A 425 13.51 8.64 -35.79
CA ARG A 425 14.61 9.13 -34.95
C ARG A 425 15.56 8.00 -34.53
N LYS A 426 16.78 8.35 -34.07
CA LYS A 426 17.78 7.39 -33.55
C LYS A 426 18.49 7.97 -32.33
N ILE A 427 18.75 7.13 -31.33
CA ILE A 427 19.51 7.44 -30.10
C ILE A 427 20.93 6.89 -30.16
#